data_AF-A0A7S2AE61-F1
#
_entry.id   AF-A0A7S2AE61-F1
#
_cell.length_a   1.000
_cell.length_b   1.000
_cell.length_c   1.000
_cell.angle_alpha   90.00
_cell.angle_beta   90.00
_cell.angle_gamma   90.00
#
_symmetry.space_group_name_H-M   'P 1'
#
loop_
_entity.id
_entity.type
_entity.pdbx_description
1 polymer ?
#
loop_
_entity_poly.entity_id
_entity_poly.type
_entity_poly.pdbx_seq_one_letter_code
_entity_poly.pdbx_strand_id
1 'polypeptide(L)'
;WRLAEFLQAFVERLNREAIAHSVLIGSGGTRVAVFPHRQPGPRSARAACDTASLGHALLGWWALPRRGALRSLDEASVAVCLRALALPPEGHSRVINALAGAGWAIGSDAELTV
;
A
#
# COMPACT_ATOMS: atom_id res chain seq x y z
N TRP A 1 -1.57 -11.74 22.68
CA TRP A 1 -1.64 -11.71 21.20
C TRP A 1 -0.35 -11.12 20.69
N ARG A 2 0.31 -11.80 19.75
CA ARG A 2 1.58 -11.36 19.14
C ARG A 2 1.28 -10.45 17.94
N LEU A 3 2.16 -9.49 17.64
CA LEU A 3 2.01 -8.57 16.49
C LEU A 3 1.70 -9.31 15.18
N ALA A 4 2.34 -10.46 14.95
CA ALA A 4 2.11 -11.29 13.78
C ALA A 4 0.66 -11.82 13.67
N GLU A 5 0.01 -12.15 14.79
CA GLU A 5 -1.37 -12.66 14.81
C GLU A 5 -2.35 -11.54 14.41
N PHE A 6 -2.15 -10.33 14.95
CA PHE A 6 -2.94 -9.15 14.59
C PHE A 6 -2.75 -8.75 13.13
N LEU A 7 -1.52 -8.82 12.62
CA LEU A 7 -1.20 -8.55 11.23
C LEU A 7 -1.85 -9.59 10.31
N GLN A 8 -1.75 -10.87 10.65
CA GLN A 8 -2.36 -11.94 9.86
C GLN A 8 -3.88 -11.76 9.80
N ALA A 9 -4.54 -11.55 10.93
CA ALA A 9 -5.99 -11.32 10.98
C ALA A 9 -6.42 -10.11 10.13
N PHE A 10 -5.62 -9.05 10.15
CA PHE A 10 -5.86 -7.86 9.32
C PHE A 10 -5.68 -8.14 7.83
N VAL A 11 -4.58 -8.78 7.42
CA VAL A 11 -4.29 -9.15 6.03
C VAL A 11 -5.36 -10.09 5.48
N GLU A 12 -5.81 -11.07 6.26
CA GLU A 12 -6.91 -11.97 5.87
C GLU A 12 -8.21 -11.20 5.61
N ARG A 13 -8.50 -10.15 6.37
CA ARG A 13 -9.67 -9.30 6.14
C ARG A 13 -9.50 -8.44 4.88
N LEU A 14 -8.35 -7.83 4.65
CA LEU A 14 -8.06 -7.10 3.42
C LEU A 14 -8.23 -7.99 2.18
N ASN A 15 -7.78 -9.25 2.26
CA ASN A 15 -7.96 -10.24 1.18
C ASN A 15 -9.43 -10.56 0.91
N ARG A 16 -10.27 -10.70 1.95
CA ARG A 16 -11.72 -10.93 1.77
C ARG A 16 -12.42 -9.75 1.10
N GLU A 17 -11.96 -8.54 1.38
CA GLU A 17 -12.46 -7.30 0.78
C GLU A 17 -11.87 -7.03 -0.63
N ALA A 18 -11.05 -7.94 -1.15
CA ALA A 18 -10.30 -7.81 -2.40
C ALA A 18 -9.44 -6.53 -2.48
N ILE A 19 -8.88 -6.11 -1.34
CA ILE A 19 -8.00 -4.94 -1.24
C ILE A 19 -6.56 -5.40 -1.40
N ALA A 20 -5.92 -4.99 -2.49
CA ALA A 20 -4.49 -5.22 -2.68
C ALA A 20 -3.70 -4.41 -1.65
N HIS A 21 -2.58 -4.97 -1.20
CA HIS A 21 -1.80 -4.34 -0.15
C HIS A 21 -0.33 -4.78 -0.20
N SER A 22 0.54 -3.90 0.29
CA SER A 22 1.95 -4.19 0.55
C SER A 22 2.21 -4.12 2.05
N VAL A 23 2.98 -5.08 2.59
CA VAL A 23 3.37 -5.11 4.00
C VAL A 23 4.88 -4.92 4.10
N LEU A 24 5.30 -3.93 4.87
CA LEU A 24 6.70 -3.68 5.20
C LEU A 24 6.91 -3.91 6.68
N ILE A 25 7.92 -4.72 7.01
CA ILE A 25 8.32 -4.97 8.39
C ILE A 25 9.56 -4.11 8.65
N GLY A 26 9.43 -3.19 9.60
CA GLY A 26 10.52 -2.30 10.00
C GLY A 26 11.66 -3.04 10.68
N SER A 27 12.83 -2.40 10.73
CA SER A 27 14.01 -2.91 11.41
C SER A 27 13.69 -3.29 12.85
N GLY A 28 14.05 -4.51 13.26
CA GLY A 28 13.78 -5.05 14.59
C GLY A 28 12.44 -5.80 14.72
N GLY A 29 11.62 -5.88 13.67
CA GLY A 29 10.43 -6.75 13.64
C GLY A 29 9.27 -6.31 14.53
N THR A 30 9.36 -5.12 15.14
CA THR A 30 8.35 -4.60 16.08
C THR A 30 7.44 -3.54 15.45
N ARG A 31 7.72 -3.14 14.21
CA ARG A 31 6.94 -2.16 13.46
C ARG A 31 6.53 -2.75 12.13
N VAL A 32 5.29 -2.52 11.75
CA VAL A 32 4.76 -2.95 10.47
C VAL A 32 4.02 -1.78 9.83
N ALA A 33 4.30 -1.53 8.56
CA ALA A 33 3.53 -0.60 7.74
C ALA A 33 2.77 -1.41 6.70
N VAL A 34 1.47 -1.22 6.62
CA VAL A 34 0.62 -1.83 5.60
C VAL A 34 0.12 -0.73 4.71
N PHE A 35 0.27 -0.90 3.41
CA PHE A 35 -0.13 0.05 2.39
C PHE A 35 -1.20 -0.58 1.51
N PRO A 36 -2.47 -0.37 1.82
CA PRO A 36 -3.57 -0.74 0.94
C PRO A 36 -3.55 0.09 -0.34
N HIS A 37 -3.81 -0.52 -1.48
CA HIS A 37 -3.79 0.13 -2.78
C HIS A 37 -4.76 -0.53 -3.76
N ARG A 38 -5.05 0.15 -4.87
CA ARG A 38 -5.76 -0.43 -6.00
C ARG A 38 -4.88 -1.45 -6.71
N GLN A 39 -5.49 -2.50 -7.26
CA GLN A 39 -4.80 -3.32 -8.24
C GLN A 39 -4.58 -2.48 -9.51
N PRO A 40 -3.36 -2.42 -10.05
CA PRO A 40 -3.17 -1.81 -11.35
C PRO A 40 -3.99 -2.60 -12.36
N GLY A 41 -4.95 -1.94 -13.01
CA GLY A 41 -5.70 -2.53 -14.11
C GLY A 41 -4.78 -2.78 -15.31
N PRO A 42 -5.16 -3.64 -16.25
CA PRO A 42 -4.34 -4.00 -17.42
C PRO A 42 -3.98 -2.82 -18.34
N ARG A 43 -4.55 -1.62 -18.10
CA ARG A 43 -4.33 -0.39 -18.86
C ARG A 43 -3.83 0.80 -18.04
N SER A 44 -3.74 0.71 -16.72
CA SER A 44 -3.29 1.83 -15.87
C SER A 44 -1.78 1.75 -15.63
N ALA A 45 -1.04 2.75 -16.14
CA ALA A 45 0.40 2.95 -15.99
C ALA A 45 1.28 1.83 -16.56
N ARG A 46 1.56 1.92 -17.87
CA ARG A 46 2.60 1.17 -18.58
C ARG A 46 3.88 1.02 -17.73
N ALA A 47 4.15 -0.20 -17.29
CA ALA A 47 5.47 -0.80 -17.00
C ALA A 47 6.33 -0.25 -15.85
N ALA A 48 5.98 0.85 -15.17
CA ALA A 48 6.84 1.42 -14.12
C ALA A 48 6.51 0.94 -12.69
N CYS A 49 5.30 0.44 -12.46
CA CYS A 49 4.82 0.00 -11.14
C CYS A 49 4.43 -1.48 -11.19
N ASP A 50 5.40 -2.38 -11.35
CA ASP A 50 5.14 -3.80 -11.10
C ASP A 50 4.73 -3.96 -9.64
N THR A 51 3.66 -4.72 -9.38
CA THR A 51 3.07 -4.93 -8.05
C THR A 51 4.08 -5.43 -7.01
N ALA A 52 5.09 -6.21 -7.43
CA ALA A 52 6.18 -6.67 -6.56
C ALA A 52 7.05 -5.53 -6.01
N SER A 53 7.08 -4.39 -6.71
CA SER A 53 7.87 -3.20 -6.35
C SER A 53 7.05 -2.11 -5.65
N LEU A 54 5.74 -2.29 -5.47
CA LEU A 54 4.87 -1.22 -5.00
C LEU A 54 5.16 -0.77 -3.56
N GLY A 55 5.41 -1.71 -2.65
CA GLY A 55 5.83 -1.40 -1.28
C GLY A 55 7.14 -0.61 -1.23
N HIS A 56 8.06 -0.90 -2.14
CA HIS A 56 9.33 -0.18 -2.28
C HIS A 56 9.13 1.20 -2.91
N ALA A 57 8.28 1.30 -3.94
CA ALA A 57 7.96 2.56 -4.62
C ALA A 57 7.32 3.58 -3.68
N LEU A 58 6.51 3.14 -2.72
CA LEU A 58 5.95 3.98 -1.66
C LEU A 58 7.01 4.55 -0.71
N LEU A 59 8.16 3.89 -0.59
CA LEU A 59 9.34 4.41 0.12
C LEU A 59 10.30 5.19 -0.80
N GLY A 60 9.91 5.46 -2.04
CA GLY A 60 10.75 6.13 -3.03
C GLY A 60 11.78 5.23 -3.70
N TRP A 61 11.68 3.90 -3.55
CA TRP A 61 12.59 2.94 -4.17
C TRP A 61 11.99 2.38 -5.46
N TRP A 62 12.56 2.78 -6.60
CA TRP A 62 12.02 2.47 -7.93
C TRP A 62 12.88 1.46 -8.67
N ALA A 63 12.26 0.35 -9.07
CA ALA A 63 12.88 -0.62 -9.97
C ALA A 63 12.61 -0.20 -11.42
N LEU A 64 13.66 0.25 -12.11
CA LEU A 64 13.54 0.69 -13.51
C LEU A 64 14.10 -0.37 -14.45
N PRO A 65 13.36 -0.77 -15.51
CA PRO A 65 13.79 -1.84 -16.40
C PRO A 65 14.98 -1.45 -17.28
N ARG A 66 15.27 -0.15 -17.42
CA ARG A 66 16.38 0.38 -18.22
C ARG A 66 16.96 1.65 -17.59
N ARG A 67 18.28 1.83 -17.66
CA ARG A 67 18.97 3.05 -17.19
C ARG A 67 18.39 4.36 -17.78
N GLY A 68 17.91 4.34 -19.02
CA GLY A 68 17.33 5.51 -19.68
C GLY A 68 15.97 5.96 -19.11
N ALA A 69 15.26 5.08 -18.39
CA ALA A 69 13.96 5.38 -17.81
C ALA A 69 14.05 6.30 -16.58
N LEU A 70 15.25 6.49 -16.01
CA LEU A 70 15.46 7.42 -14.90
C LEU A 70 15.14 8.87 -15.32
N ARG A 71 15.42 9.23 -16.59
CA ARG A 71 15.11 10.56 -17.11
C ARG A 71 13.62 10.81 -17.31
N SER A 72 12.82 9.75 -17.38
CA SER A 72 11.35 9.82 -17.45
C SER A 72 10.67 9.66 -16.10
N LEU A 73 11.42 9.36 -15.02
CA LEU A 73 10.92 9.41 -13.65
C LEU A 73 11.19 10.80 -13.08
N ASP A 74 10.31 11.74 -13.38
CA ASP A 74 10.20 12.95 -12.59
C ASP A 74 9.21 12.75 -11.42
N GLU A 75 9.28 13.63 -10.43
CA GLU A 75 8.43 13.60 -9.25
C GLU A 75 6.93 13.66 -9.63
N ALA A 76 6.60 14.38 -10.69
CA ALA A 76 5.23 14.50 -11.19
C ALA A 76 4.68 13.15 -11.69
N SER A 77 5.47 12.42 -12.46
CA SER A 77 5.11 11.10 -13.00
C SER A 77 4.98 10.07 -11.89
N VAL A 78 5.87 10.13 -10.89
CA VAL A 78 5.78 9.32 -9.67
C VAL A 78 4.50 9.62 -8.90
N ALA A 79 4.20 10.90 -8.66
CA ALA A 79 2.98 11.30 -7.94
C ALA A 79 1.71 10.86 -8.67
N VAL A 80 1.68 10.94 -10.01
CA VAL A 80 0.57 10.44 -10.82
C VAL A 80 0.41 8.92 -10.66
N CYS A 81 1.51 8.16 -10.67
CA CYS A 81 1.45 6.71 -10.47
C CYS A 81 0.93 6.36 -9.07
N LEU A 82 1.45 6.99 -8.02
CA LEU A 82 1.02 6.75 -6.64
C LEU A 82 -0.45 7.14 -6.42
N ARG A 83 -0.90 8.27 -6.98
CA ARG A 83 -2.32 8.67 -6.95
C ARG A 83 -3.23 7.70 -7.69
N ALA A 84 -2.79 7.14 -8.82
CA ALA A 84 -3.56 6.13 -9.54
C ALA A 84 -3.73 4.83 -8.74
N LEU A 85 -2.80 4.56 -7.83
CA LEU A 85 -2.81 3.40 -6.95
C LEU A 85 -3.51 3.67 -5.61
N ALA A 86 -3.74 4.94 -5.26
CA ALA A 86 -4.45 5.31 -4.04
C ALA A 86 -5.84 4.69 -3.99
N LEU A 87 -6.26 4.24 -2.81
CA LEU A 87 -7.59 3.71 -2.63
C LEU A 87 -8.65 4.83 -2.83
N PRO A 88 -9.85 4.48 -3.33
CA PRO A 88 -10.97 5.38 -3.22
C PRO A 88 -11.34 5.61 -1.74
N PRO A 89 -12.06 6.70 -1.40
CA PRO A 89 -12.59 6.92 -0.05
C PRO A 89 -13.35 5.72 0.51
N GLU A 90 -14.12 5.00 -0.32
CA GLU A 90 -14.85 3.81 0.09
C GLU A 90 -13.90 2.66 0.47
N GLY A 91 -12.74 2.57 -0.19
CA GLY A 91 -11.67 1.63 0.15
C GLY A 91 -11.04 1.94 1.50
N HIS A 92 -10.87 3.22 1.83
CA HIS A 92 -10.35 3.64 3.15
C HIS A 92 -11.25 3.18 4.29
N SER A 93 -12.58 3.36 4.16
CA SER A 93 -13.53 2.89 5.17
C SER A 93 -13.47 1.37 5.37
N ARG A 94 -13.28 0.60 4.29
CA ARG A 94 -13.11 -0.87 4.39
C ARG A 94 -11.82 -1.25 5.12
N VAL A 95 -10.72 -0.53 4.89
CA VAL A 95 -9.46 -0.74 5.61
C VAL A 95 -9.64 -0.48 7.11
N ILE A 96 -10.30 0.61 7.49
CA ILE A 96 -10.61 0.93 8.89
C ILE A 96 -11.46 -0.15 9.54
N ASN A 97 -12.52 -0.60 8.86
CA ASN A 97 -13.37 -1.68 9.35
C ASN A 97 -12.60 -3.00 9.50
N ALA A 98 -11.68 -3.28 8.57
CA ALA A 98 -10.80 -4.44 8.66
C ALA A 98 -9.83 -4.36 9.85
N LEU A 99 -9.26 -3.19 10.12
CA LEU A 99 -8.41 -2.94 11.31
C LEU A 99 -9.20 -3.16 12.61
N ALA A 100 -10.34 -2.49 12.74
CA ALA A 100 -11.19 -2.61 13.91
C ALA A 100 -11.66 -4.07 14.12
N GLY A 101 -12.07 -4.74 13.04
CA GLY A 101 -12.47 -6.14 13.08
C GLY A 101 -11.32 -7.12 13.40
N ALA A 102 -10.07 -6.75 13.13
CA ALA A 102 -8.90 -7.51 13.54
C ALA A 102 -8.47 -7.22 15.00
N GLY A 103 -9.20 -6.36 15.72
CA GLY A 103 -8.94 -6.03 17.11
C GLY A 103 -7.92 -4.91 17.32
N TRP A 104 -7.60 -4.13 16.29
CA TRP A 104 -6.74 -2.96 16.43
C TRP A 104 -7.49 -1.80 17.07
N ALA A 105 -6.88 -1.18 18.07
CA ALA A 105 -7.33 0.11 18.59
C ALA A 105 -6.84 1.21 17.66
N ILE A 106 -7.78 1.93 17.05
CA ILE A 106 -7.48 3.04 16.14
C ILE A 106 -7.33 4.29 17.00
N GLY A 107 -6.15 4.91 16.95
CA GLY A 107 -5.89 6.16 17.67
C GLY A 107 -6.78 7.29 17.15
N SER A 108 -7.05 8.29 17.99
CA SER A 108 -7.78 9.51 17.61
C SER A 108 -7.17 10.25 16.42
N ASP A 109 -5.86 10.06 16.23
CA ASP A 109 -5.05 10.72 15.21
C ASP A 109 -5.02 9.93 13.90
N ALA A 110 -5.89 8.92 13.73
CA ALA A 110 -6.05 8.21 12.49
C ALA A 110 -6.69 9.14 11.44
N GLU A 111 -5.83 9.93 10.79
CA GLU A 111 -6.24 10.81 9.69
C GLU A 111 -6.35 10.02 8.40
N LEU A 112 -7.53 10.04 7.80
CA LEU A 112 -7.72 9.69 6.40
C LEU A 112 -7.26 10.88 5.55
N THR A 113 -5.97 10.95 5.26
CA THR A 113 -5.45 11.92 4.30
C THR A 113 -5.76 11.45 2.87
N VAL A 114 -6.50 12.28 2.12
CA VAL A 114 -6.87 12.07 0.70
C VAL A 114 -5.88 12.77 -0.21
#